data_AF-A0A2E9WPV7-F1
#
_entry.id   AF-A0A2E9WPV7-F1
#
_cell.length_a   1.000
_cell.length_b   1.000
_cell.length_c   1.000
_cell.angle_alpha   90.00
_cell.angle_beta   90.00
_cell.angle_gamma   90.00
#
_symmetry.space_group_name_H-M   'P 1'
#
loop_
_entity.id
_entity.type
_entity.pdbx_description
1 polymer ?
#
loop_
_entity_poly.entity_id
_entity_poly.type
_entity_poly.pdbx_seq_one_letter_code
_entity_poly.pdbx_strand_id
1 'polypeptide(L)'
;MPNFEKFDPVEDGDVIKKQAEEIQNYIECESEDFNAENIPVDNRCKINMEAYRDKYSPEELEKDYKYIEEAEKEFARMEGLTVEQWKKSKGKRNGERFEQLKTVIFNRNFETSNIIAIRASDYDDYKNSIDNIIINKNTGDIICALDAIANDKNSKRYKEKEEKIKEINEKGGAKLKYGITFEDDKPVLKEIEGVNIFILSLSSRELYEAIDKFGIAKFENKLFKEFGKQAIEQLQKLPSNVPQSVKEKWIINLKN
;
A
#
# COMPACT_ATOMS: atom_id res chain seq x y z
N MET A 1 14.58 17.27 -5.78
CA MET A 1 13.13 17.42 -5.58
C MET A 1 12.45 16.57 -6.63
N PRO A 2 11.57 15.62 -6.25
CA PRO A 2 10.88 14.79 -7.23
C PRO A 2 9.99 15.68 -8.10
N ASN A 3 10.10 15.50 -9.41
CA ASN A 3 9.33 16.24 -10.40
C ASN A 3 7.93 15.61 -10.45
N PHE A 4 6.95 16.24 -9.82
CA PHE A 4 5.57 15.77 -9.89
C PHE A 4 5.04 16.12 -11.29
N GLU A 5 4.78 15.10 -12.12
CA GLU A 5 4.01 15.29 -13.35
C GLU A 5 2.68 15.93 -12.96
N LYS A 6 2.38 17.08 -13.58
CA LYS A 6 1.08 17.73 -13.40
C LYS A 6 -0.01 16.72 -13.73
N PHE A 7 -0.99 16.59 -12.84
CA PHE A 7 -2.18 15.81 -13.09
C PHE A 7 -2.87 16.36 -14.35
N ASP A 8 -2.85 15.58 -15.42
CA ASP A 8 -3.64 15.81 -16.62
C ASP A 8 -4.85 14.86 -16.55
N PRO A 9 -6.06 15.37 -16.24
CA PRO A 9 -7.23 14.51 -16.13
C PRO A 9 -7.57 13.94 -17.50
N VAL A 10 -7.13 12.70 -17.75
CA VAL A 10 -7.69 11.90 -18.84
C VAL A 10 -9.12 11.56 -18.45
N GLU A 11 -10.07 11.91 -19.31
CA GLU A 11 -11.46 11.54 -19.09
C GLU A 11 -11.62 10.04 -19.28
N ASP A 12 -11.96 9.34 -18.20
CA ASP A 12 -12.16 7.90 -18.24
C ASP A 12 -13.37 7.55 -19.10
N GLY A 13 -13.22 6.53 -19.95
CA GLY A 13 -14.36 5.86 -20.58
C GLY A 13 -15.26 5.20 -19.53
N ASP A 14 -16.53 4.98 -19.88
CA ASP A 14 -17.56 4.46 -18.96
C ASP A 14 -17.18 3.10 -18.34
N VAL A 15 -16.47 2.25 -19.09
CA VAL A 15 -15.97 0.95 -18.58
C VAL A 15 -14.98 1.15 -17.43
N ILE A 16 -14.02 2.06 -17.58
CA ILE A 16 -13.02 2.34 -16.54
C ILE A 16 -13.67 2.92 -15.30
N LYS A 17 -14.64 3.83 -15.45
CA LYS A 17 -15.40 4.40 -14.32
C LYS A 17 -16.12 3.30 -13.56
N LYS A 18 -16.86 2.45 -14.27
CA LYS A 18 -17.59 1.32 -13.69
C LYS A 18 -16.65 0.36 -12.94
N GLN A 19 -15.54 -0.03 -13.55
CA GLN A 19 -14.59 -0.94 -12.92
C GLN A 19 -13.89 -0.31 -11.70
N ALA A 20 -13.58 0.99 -11.74
CA ALA A 20 -13.06 1.70 -10.57
C ALA A 20 -14.07 1.75 -9.42
N GLU A 21 -15.37 1.92 -9.72
CA GLU A 21 -16.44 1.82 -8.72
C GLU A 21 -16.56 0.40 -8.15
N GLU A 22 -16.44 -0.64 -8.99
CA GLU A 22 -16.43 -2.04 -8.53
C GLU A 22 -15.25 -2.33 -7.59
N ILE A 23 -14.06 -1.81 -7.89
CA ILE A 23 -12.87 -1.89 -7.00
C ILE A 23 -13.14 -1.18 -5.67
N GLN A 24 -13.70 0.03 -5.71
CA GLN A 24 -14.02 0.81 -4.50
C GLN A 24 -15.04 0.08 -3.61
N ASN A 25 -16.10 -0.46 -4.20
CA ASN A 25 -17.12 -1.23 -3.47
C ASN A 25 -16.48 -2.46 -2.79
N TYR A 26 -15.55 -3.14 -3.46
CA TYR A 26 -14.83 -4.26 -2.85
C TYR A 26 -14.01 -3.81 -1.64
N ILE A 27 -13.30 -2.68 -1.74
CA ILE A 27 -12.53 -2.12 -0.61
C ILE A 27 -13.42 -1.78 0.57
N GLU A 28 -14.62 -1.26 0.31
CA GLU A 28 -15.60 -0.95 1.37
C GLU A 28 -16.09 -2.24 2.04
N CYS A 29 -16.48 -3.27 1.27
CA CYS A 29 -16.84 -4.58 1.83
C CYS A 29 -15.70 -5.20 2.64
N GLU A 30 -14.49 -5.22 2.10
CA GLU A 30 -13.30 -5.75 2.80
C GLU A 30 -13.03 -4.98 4.10
N SER A 31 -13.27 -3.66 4.11
CA SER A 31 -13.12 -2.85 5.33
C SER A 31 -14.16 -3.21 6.40
N GLU A 32 -15.38 -3.57 6.01
CA GLU A 32 -16.42 -4.05 6.92
C GLU A 32 -16.02 -5.41 7.51
N ASP A 33 -15.51 -6.32 6.69
CA ASP A 33 -15.02 -7.64 7.11
C ASP A 33 -13.83 -7.50 8.08
N PHE A 34 -12.85 -6.65 7.76
CA PHE A 34 -11.73 -6.35 8.65
C PHE A 34 -12.19 -5.77 9.99
N ASN A 35 -13.13 -4.82 9.98
CA ASN A 35 -13.67 -4.27 11.21
C ASN A 35 -14.46 -5.31 12.02
N ALA A 36 -15.17 -6.24 11.37
CA ALA A 36 -15.84 -7.37 12.02
C ALA A 36 -14.82 -8.34 12.70
N GLU A 37 -13.60 -8.42 12.17
CA GLU A 37 -12.47 -9.14 12.76
C GLU A 37 -11.66 -8.30 13.77
N ASN A 38 -12.13 -7.10 14.14
CA ASN A 38 -11.45 -6.14 15.03
C ASN A 38 -10.14 -5.55 14.48
N ILE A 39 -9.91 -5.62 13.17
CA ILE A 39 -8.80 -4.95 12.49
C ILE A 39 -9.24 -3.50 12.21
N PRO A 40 -8.65 -2.48 12.86
CA PRO A 40 -9.19 -1.13 12.83
C PRO A 40 -8.78 -0.40 11.54
N VAL A 41 -9.66 -0.42 10.55
CA VAL A 41 -9.47 0.27 9.27
C VAL A 41 -10.60 1.25 8.98
N ASP A 42 -10.30 2.28 8.20
CA ASP A 42 -11.32 3.14 7.59
C ASP A 42 -11.99 2.45 6.38
N ASN A 43 -12.98 3.10 5.79
CA ASN A 43 -13.71 2.60 4.60
C ASN A 43 -12.85 2.50 3.33
N ARG A 44 -11.56 2.82 3.40
CA ARG A 44 -10.59 2.67 2.32
C ARG A 44 -9.61 1.53 2.62
N CYS A 45 -9.86 0.71 3.65
CA CYS A 45 -8.94 -0.29 4.19
C CYS A 45 -7.62 0.30 4.74
N LYS A 46 -7.56 1.60 5.04
CA LYS A 46 -6.39 2.22 5.68
C LYS A 46 -6.47 2.08 7.20
N ILE A 47 -5.34 1.77 7.84
CA ILE A 47 -5.28 1.68 9.30
C ILE A 47 -5.78 2.98 9.94
N ASN A 48 -6.76 2.85 10.83
CA ASN A 48 -7.34 3.97 11.56
C ASN A 48 -6.45 4.37 12.75
N MET A 49 -5.83 5.54 12.67
CA MET A 49 -4.95 6.07 13.72
C MET A 49 -5.65 6.26 15.07
N GLU A 50 -6.97 6.56 15.07
CA GLU A 50 -7.73 6.78 16.29
C GLU A 50 -7.81 5.52 17.17
N ALA A 51 -7.70 4.33 16.57
CA ALA A 51 -7.67 3.06 17.29
C ALA A 51 -6.42 2.93 18.21
N TYR A 52 -5.43 3.82 18.06
CA TYR A 52 -4.20 3.83 18.84
C TYR A 52 -4.22 4.84 19.99
N ARG A 53 -5.38 5.43 20.32
CA ARG A 53 -5.54 6.38 21.45
C ARG A 53 -5.11 5.84 22.82
N ASP A 54 -5.16 4.52 23.00
CA ASP A 54 -4.71 3.87 24.24
C ASP A 54 -3.19 3.60 24.22
N LYS A 55 -2.53 3.80 23.07
CA LYS A 55 -1.09 3.58 22.85
C LYS A 55 -0.29 4.87 22.77
N TYR A 56 -0.89 5.93 22.23
CA TYR A 56 -0.24 7.23 22.06
C TYR A 56 -0.98 8.30 22.82
N SER A 57 -0.24 9.27 23.35
CA SER A 57 -0.86 10.43 24.00
C SER A 57 -1.68 11.24 22.99
N PRO A 58 -2.75 11.94 23.43
CA PRO A 58 -3.51 12.84 22.57
C PRO A 58 -2.61 13.85 21.83
N GLU A 59 -1.58 14.36 22.49
CA GLU A 59 -0.62 15.31 21.92
C GLU A 59 0.26 14.69 20.82
N GLU A 60 0.57 13.39 20.90
CA GLU A 60 1.30 12.68 19.84
C GLU A 60 0.40 12.42 18.63
N LEU A 61 -0.84 12.00 18.85
CA LEU A 61 -1.81 11.81 17.77
C LEU A 61 -2.09 13.14 17.05
N GLU A 62 -2.28 14.24 17.79
CA GLU A 62 -2.50 15.57 17.22
C GLU A 62 -1.30 16.03 16.36
N LYS A 63 -0.07 15.75 16.79
CA LYS A 63 1.13 16.04 15.98
C LYS A 63 1.15 15.26 14.67
N ASP A 64 0.75 14.00 14.70
CA ASP A 64 0.72 13.16 13.50
C ASP A 64 -0.40 13.59 12.53
N TYR A 65 -1.59 13.91 13.04
CA TYR A 65 -2.66 14.49 12.22
C TYR A 65 -2.25 15.83 11.61
N LYS A 66 -1.56 16.68 12.37
CA LYS A 66 -1.02 17.94 11.85
C LYS A 66 0.02 17.71 10.74
N TYR A 67 0.88 16.70 10.89
CA TYR A 67 1.84 16.33 9.85
C TYR A 67 1.12 15.91 8.54
N ILE A 68 0.05 15.11 8.67
CA ILE A 68 -0.79 14.71 7.53
C ILE A 68 -1.38 15.96 6.86
N GLU A 69 -1.99 16.87 7.61
CA GLU A 69 -2.56 18.10 7.06
C GLU A 69 -1.53 18.98 6.33
N GLU A 70 -0.32 19.10 6.89
CA GLU A 70 0.77 19.87 6.28
C GLU A 70 1.26 19.21 4.98
N ALA A 71 1.36 17.88 4.95
CA ALA A 71 1.70 17.14 3.74
C ALA A 71 0.63 17.31 2.64
N GLU A 72 -0.65 17.21 2.99
CA GLU A 72 -1.75 17.43 2.05
C GLU A 72 -1.79 18.85 1.49
N LYS A 73 -1.50 19.87 2.32
CA LYS A 73 -1.36 21.27 1.88
C LYS A 73 -0.23 21.41 0.87
N GLU A 74 0.91 20.76 1.13
CA GLU A 74 2.05 20.80 0.21
C GLU A 74 1.73 20.11 -1.11
N PHE A 75 1.14 18.90 -1.09
CA PHE A 75 0.75 18.20 -2.31
C PHE A 75 -0.27 18.99 -3.14
N ALA A 76 -1.28 19.58 -2.50
CA ALA A 76 -2.24 20.44 -3.17
C ALA A 76 -1.56 21.65 -3.82
N ARG A 77 -0.66 22.32 -3.09
CA ARG A 77 0.11 23.48 -3.56
C ARG A 77 0.98 23.13 -4.76
N MET A 78 1.66 21.99 -4.74
CA MET A 78 2.52 21.52 -5.84
C MET A 78 1.75 21.33 -7.14
N GLU A 79 0.46 21.02 -7.04
CA GLU A 79 -0.42 20.83 -8.20
C GLU A 79 -1.26 22.06 -8.54
N GLY A 80 -1.10 23.16 -7.79
CA GLY A 80 -1.89 24.38 -7.99
C GLY A 80 -3.37 24.23 -7.64
N LEU A 81 -3.70 23.32 -6.72
CA LEU A 81 -5.07 23.05 -6.26
C LEU A 81 -5.27 23.51 -4.81
N THR A 82 -6.53 23.70 -4.40
CA THR A 82 -6.87 23.73 -2.97
C THR A 82 -6.80 22.32 -2.38
N VAL A 83 -6.62 22.18 -1.07
CA VAL A 83 -6.65 20.86 -0.39
C VAL A 83 -7.95 20.11 -0.69
N GLU A 84 -9.09 20.81 -0.72
CA GLU A 84 -10.37 20.19 -1.02
C GLU A 84 -10.45 19.67 -2.47
N GLN A 85 -9.98 20.45 -3.44
CA GLN A 85 -9.89 20.03 -4.84
C GLN A 85 -8.93 18.87 -5.02
N TRP A 86 -7.78 18.92 -4.35
CA TRP A 86 -6.78 17.87 -4.34
C TRP A 86 -7.37 16.56 -3.80
N LYS A 87 -8.05 16.59 -2.64
CA LYS A 87 -8.74 15.44 -2.06
C LYS A 87 -9.80 14.86 -3.01
N LYS A 88 -10.65 15.72 -3.60
CA LYS A 88 -11.69 15.29 -4.58
C LYS A 88 -11.09 14.65 -5.84
N SER A 89 -9.88 15.06 -6.22
CA SER A 89 -9.17 14.47 -7.37
C SER A 89 -8.43 13.18 -7.04
N LYS A 90 -8.22 12.83 -5.74
CA LYS A 90 -7.31 11.75 -5.32
C LYS A 90 -7.70 10.40 -5.95
N GLY A 91 -8.97 10.03 -5.93
CA GLY A 91 -9.49 8.79 -6.54
C GLY A 91 -9.35 8.70 -8.06
N LYS A 92 -9.07 9.81 -8.76
CA LYS A 92 -8.82 9.82 -10.21
C LYS A 92 -7.35 9.66 -10.56
N ARG A 93 -6.46 9.68 -9.57
CA ARG A 93 -5.01 9.59 -9.78
C ARG A 93 -4.62 8.14 -9.98
N ASN A 94 -3.71 7.90 -10.92
CA ASN A 94 -3.19 6.56 -11.16
C ASN A 94 -2.52 5.94 -9.92
N GLY A 95 -1.90 6.76 -9.05
CA GLY A 95 -1.33 6.28 -7.79
C GLY A 95 -2.39 5.64 -6.88
N GLU A 96 -3.42 6.41 -6.53
CA GLU A 96 -4.53 5.93 -5.68
C GLU A 96 -5.23 4.72 -6.30
N ARG A 97 -5.51 4.76 -7.62
CA ARG A 97 -6.12 3.62 -8.32
C ARG A 97 -5.29 2.36 -8.24
N PHE A 98 -3.96 2.49 -8.36
CA PHE A 98 -3.07 1.36 -8.24
C PHE A 98 -3.02 0.81 -6.81
N GLU A 99 -3.01 1.68 -5.80
CA GLU A 99 -3.10 1.27 -4.40
C GLU A 99 -4.40 0.52 -4.09
N GLN A 100 -5.52 1.01 -4.61
CA GLN A 100 -6.81 0.36 -4.47
C GLN A 100 -6.83 -1.00 -5.18
N LEU A 101 -6.48 -1.04 -6.46
CA LEU A 101 -6.43 -2.25 -7.26
C LEU A 101 -5.53 -3.31 -6.61
N LYS A 102 -4.30 -2.95 -6.22
CA LYS A 102 -3.36 -3.92 -5.64
C LYS A 102 -3.88 -4.50 -4.32
N THR A 103 -4.53 -3.68 -3.48
CA THR A 103 -5.13 -4.13 -2.22
C THR A 103 -6.17 -5.23 -2.49
N VAL A 104 -7.09 -5.00 -3.43
CA VAL A 104 -8.10 -5.99 -3.80
C VAL A 104 -7.47 -7.26 -4.40
N ILE A 105 -6.52 -7.11 -5.31
CA ILE A 105 -5.85 -8.25 -5.97
C ILE A 105 -5.13 -9.13 -4.95
N PHE A 106 -4.45 -8.52 -3.96
CA PHE A 106 -3.80 -9.28 -2.89
C PHE A 106 -4.82 -10.04 -2.04
N ASN A 107 -5.82 -9.38 -1.47
CA ASN A 107 -6.77 -10.04 -0.56
C ASN A 107 -7.57 -11.16 -1.25
N ARG A 108 -8.04 -10.97 -2.49
CA ARG A 108 -8.68 -12.04 -3.27
C ARG A 108 -7.79 -13.26 -3.48
N ASN A 109 -6.50 -13.04 -3.75
CA ASN A 109 -5.56 -14.14 -3.92
C ASN A 109 -5.16 -14.79 -2.59
N PHE A 110 -5.39 -14.10 -1.46
CA PHE A 110 -5.10 -14.59 -0.12
C PHE A 110 -6.31 -15.14 0.63
N GLU A 111 -7.54 -15.10 0.11
CA GLU A 111 -8.78 -15.52 0.78
C GLU A 111 -8.70 -16.89 1.47
N THR A 112 -7.94 -17.84 0.91
CA THR A 112 -7.81 -19.20 1.46
C THR A 112 -6.60 -19.38 2.38
N SER A 113 -5.84 -18.31 2.60
CA SER A 113 -4.63 -18.26 3.39
C SER A 113 -4.83 -17.37 4.62
N ASN A 114 -4.01 -17.58 5.66
CA ASN A 114 -3.99 -16.68 6.82
C ASN A 114 -3.11 -15.46 6.54
N ILE A 115 -3.22 -14.89 5.33
CA ILE A 115 -2.45 -13.72 4.89
C ILE A 115 -3.45 -12.62 4.51
N ILE A 116 -3.16 -11.39 4.89
CA ILE A 116 -3.97 -10.23 4.53
C ILE A 116 -3.09 -9.07 4.06
N ALA A 117 -3.66 -8.23 3.20
CA ALA A 117 -3.10 -6.97 2.76
C ALA A 117 -3.95 -5.83 3.32
N ILE A 118 -3.34 -4.97 4.14
CA ILE A 118 -3.99 -3.79 4.72
C ILE A 118 -3.28 -2.55 4.19
N ARG A 119 -4.00 -1.45 3.92
CA ARG A 119 -3.36 -0.18 3.57
C ARG A 119 -2.84 0.50 4.84
N ALA A 120 -1.65 1.07 4.79
CA ALA A 120 -1.09 1.73 5.96
C ALA A 120 -1.87 3.01 6.33
N SER A 121 -1.62 3.51 7.54
CA SER A 121 -2.17 4.79 7.97
C SER A 121 -1.75 5.93 7.03
N ASP A 122 -2.53 7.01 6.97
CA ASP A 122 -2.13 8.20 6.20
C ASP A 122 -0.79 8.79 6.72
N TYR A 123 -0.48 8.62 8.01
CA TYR A 123 0.83 8.98 8.56
C TYR A 123 1.96 8.13 7.97
N ASP A 124 1.84 6.80 8.00
CA ASP A 124 2.89 5.89 7.52
C ASP A 124 3.06 5.94 6.00
N ASP A 125 1.98 6.16 5.25
CA ASP A 125 2.02 6.48 3.82
C ASP A 125 2.88 7.73 3.58
N TYR A 126 2.49 8.88 4.14
CA TYR A 126 3.15 10.15 3.84
C TYR A 126 4.56 10.25 4.44
N LYS A 127 4.76 9.77 5.67
CA LYS A 127 6.02 9.87 6.40
C LYS A 127 7.00 8.78 6.02
N ASN A 128 6.53 7.53 5.96
CA ASN A 128 7.36 6.33 5.87
C ASN A 128 7.33 5.68 4.48
N SER A 129 6.51 6.18 3.55
CA SER A 129 6.39 5.66 2.18
C SER A 129 5.94 4.20 2.14
N ILE A 130 4.92 3.89 2.95
CA ILE A 130 4.31 2.56 3.01
C ILE A 130 2.85 2.69 2.59
N ASP A 131 2.46 2.12 1.45
CA ASP A 131 1.05 2.13 1.02
C ASP A 131 0.27 0.99 1.66
N ASN A 132 0.89 -0.19 1.72
CA ASN A 132 0.29 -1.42 2.23
C ASN A 132 1.28 -2.21 3.07
N ILE A 133 0.74 -3.07 3.92
CA ILE A 133 1.47 -4.11 4.64
C ILE A 133 0.83 -5.46 4.36
N ILE A 134 1.67 -6.48 4.19
CA ILE A 134 1.24 -7.88 4.04
C ILE A 134 1.58 -8.61 5.33
N ILE A 135 0.59 -9.26 5.95
CA ILE A 135 0.72 -9.83 7.30
C ILE A 135 0.28 -11.29 7.27
N ASN A 136 1.01 -12.16 7.96
CA ASN A 136 0.55 -13.50 8.27
C ASN A 136 -0.19 -13.50 9.62
N LYS A 137 -1.51 -13.73 9.61
CA LYS A 137 -2.36 -13.74 10.80
C LYS A 137 -1.98 -14.86 11.79
N ASN A 138 -1.52 -16.01 11.31
CA ASN A 138 -1.16 -17.14 12.18
C ASN A 138 0.11 -16.88 12.99
N THR A 139 1.10 -16.20 12.39
CA THR A 139 2.40 -15.97 13.04
C THR A 139 2.55 -14.55 13.59
N GLY A 140 1.66 -13.64 13.20
CA GLY A 140 1.78 -12.20 13.46
C GLY A 140 2.87 -11.51 12.63
N ASP A 141 3.62 -12.24 11.81
CA ASP A 141 4.73 -11.67 11.07
C ASP A 141 4.25 -10.68 10.00
N ILE A 142 4.83 -9.47 9.99
CA ILE A 142 4.77 -8.61 8.80
C ILE A 142 5.71 -9.20 7.76
N ILE A 143 5.13 -9.65 6.66
CA ILE A 143 5.85 -10.24 5.53
C ILE A 143 6.61 -9.12 4.79
N CYS A 144 5.95 -8.02 4.42
CA CYS A 144 6.58 -6.77 3.96
C CYS A 144 5.63 -5.58 4.04
N ALA A 145 6.20 -4.41 3.74
CA ALA A 145 5.49 -3.26 3.22
C ALA A 145 5.56 -3.22 1.69
N LEU A 146 4.54 -2.64 1.06
CA LEU A 146 4.48 -2.40 -0.38
C LEU A 146 4.27 -0.91 -0.64
N ASP A 147 4.90 -0.45 -1.71
CA ASP A 147 4.76 0.90 -2.23
C ASP A 147 4.46 0.80 -3.75
N ALA A 148 3.57 1.63 -4.28
CA ALA A 148 3.13 1.60 -5.66
C ALA A 148 3.67 2.78 -6.46
N ILE A 149 3.95 2.53 -7.74
CA ILE A 149 4.24 3.58 -8.71
C ILE A 149 3.58 3.28 -10.04
N ALA A 150 2.71 4.19 -10.47
CA ALA A 150 2.04 4.12 -11.77
C ALA A 150 2.90 4.74 -12.90
N ASN A 151 4.17 4.35 -12.99
CA ASN A 151 5.11 4.78 -14.02
C ASN A 151 5.98 3.59 -14.47
N ASP A 152 6.55 3.68 -15.67
CA ASP A 152 7.48 2.69 -16.20
C ASP A 152 8.74 2.54 -15.31
N LYS A 153 9.26 1.31 -15.20
CA LYS A 153 10.47 1.00 -14.41
C LYS A 153 11.72 1.77 -14.88
N ASN A 154 11.75 2.22 -16.13
CA ASN A 154 12.86 3.02 -16.66
C ASN A 154 12.71 4.52 -16.37
N SER A 155 11.56 4.97 -15.85
CA SER A 155 11.32 6.38 -15.54
C SER A 155 12.25 6.89 -14.45
N LYS A 156 12.61 8.18 -14.53
CA LYS A 156 13.41 8.85 -13.50
C LYS A 156 12.77 8.70 -12.11
N ARG A 157 11.44 8.83 -12.04
CA ARG A 157 10.68 8.70 -10.79
C ARG A 157 10.78 7.30 -10.19
N TYR A 158 10.70 6.25 -11.01
CA TYR A 158 10.90 4.88 -10.52
C TYR A 158 12.29 4.71 -9.93
N LYS A 159 13.34 5.15 -10.65
CA LYS A 159 14.73 5.01 -10.19
C LYS A 159 15.01 5.76 -8.89
N GLU A 160 14.52 7.00 -8.78
CA GLU A 160 14.63 7.81 -7.54
C GLU A 160 13.93 7.12 -6.37
N LYS A 161 12.77 6.51 -6.61
CA LYS A 161 12.00 5.78 -5.59
C LYS A 161 12.68 4.47 -5.21
N GLU A 162 13.20 3.72 -6.18
CA GLU A 162 13.96 2.48 -5.98
C GLU A 162 15.21 2.73 -5.13
N GLU A 163 15.96 3.80 -5.40
CA GLU A 163 17.14 4.16 -4.60
C GLU A 163 16.77 4.54 -3.16
N LYS A 164 15.72 5.35 -2.96
CA LYS A 164 15.22 5.71 -1.62
C LYS A 164 14.80 4.46 -0.83
N ILE A 165 14.02 3.57 -1.42
CA ILE A 165 13.54 2.34 -0.75
C ILE A 165 14.70 1.39 -0.47
N LYS A 166 15.65 1.27 -1.40
CA LYS A 166 16.87 0.51 -1.18
C LYS A 166 17.63 1.03 0.04
N GLU A 167 17.85 2.33 0.17
CA GLU A 167 18.52 2.90 1.35
C GLU A 167 17.77 2.61 2.66
N ILE A 168 16.44 2.66 2.66
CA ILE A 168 15.61 2.32 3.84
C ILE A 168 15.83 0.86 4.23
N ASN A 169 15.73 -0.05 3.27
CA ASN A 169 15.91 -1.49 3.52
C ASN A 169 17.35 -1.81 3.96
N GLU A 170 18.36 -1.16 3.39
CA GLU A 170 19.77 -1.35 3.77
C GLU A 170 20.07 -0.87 5.20
N LYS A 171 19.32 0.12 5.70
CA LYS A 171 19.40 0.62 7.08
C LYS A 171 18.60 -0.21 8.09
N GLY A 172 18.08 -1.37 7.67
CA GLY A 172 17.37 -2.31 8.53
C GLY A 172 15.88 -2.35 8.28
N GLY A 173 15.33 -1.55 7.37
CA GLY A 173 13.91 -1.51 7.01
C GLY A 173 13.19 -0.26 7.53
N ALA A 174 11.94 -0.12 7.12
CA ALA A 174 11.07 0.98 7.51
C ALA A 174 10.47 0.78 8.89
N LYS A 175 10.05 1.91 9.47
CA LYS A 175 9.27 1.98 10.70
C LYS A 175 7.81 2.20 10.35
N LEU A 176 6.94 1.43 10.98
CA LEU A 176 5.49 1.51 10.86
C LEU A 176 4.96 1.93 12.23
N LYS A 177 4.62 3.21 12.39
CA LYS A 177 4.16 3.77 13.67
C LYS A 177 2.81 3.17 14.02
N TYR A 178 1.86 3.20 13.08
CA TYR A 178 0.53 2.63 13.25
C TYR A 178 0.50 1.20 12.68
N GLY A 179 1.32 0.33 13.27
CA GLY A 179 1.45 -1.06 12.85
C GLY A 179 0.46 -2.01 13.53
N ILE A 180 0.13 -3.08 12.82
CA ILE A 180 -0.73 -4.16 13.31
C ILE A 180 -0.03 -5.51 13.10
N THR A 181 -0.12 -6.36 14.11
CA THR A 181 0.33 -7.76 14.12
C THR A 181 -0.80 -8.64 14.65
N PHE A 182 -0.56 -9.94 14.81
CA PHE A 182 -1.53 -10.87 15.38
C PHE A 182 -0.89 -11.69 16.50
N GLU A 183 -1.61 -11.83 17.61
CA GLU A 183 -1.27 -12.70 18.74
C GLU A 183 -2.54 -13.49 19.11
N ASP A 184 -2.47 -14.82 19.09
CA ASP A 184 -3.62 -15.73 19.32
C ASP A 184 -4.85 -15.37 18.46
N ASP A 185 -4.63 -15.21 17.15
CA ASP A 185 -5.62 -14.80 16.14
C ASP A 185 -6.29 -13.43 16.37
N LYS A 186 -5.76 -12.62 17.30
CA LYS A 186 -6.28 -11.29 17.60
C LYS A 186 -5.34 -10.21 17.11
N PRO A 187 -5.88 -9.13 16.51
CA PRO A 187 -5.06 -8.00 16.10
C PRO A 187 -4.45 -7.31 17.32
N VAL A 188 -3.13 -7.08 17.26
CA VAL A 188 -2.39 -6.31 18.25
C VAL A 188 -1.79 -5.09 17.56
N LEU A 189 -2.23 -3.93 18.00
CA LEU A 189 -1.77 -2.64 17.50
C LEU A 189 -0.42 -2.33 18.15
N LYS A 190 0.64 -2.08 17.39
CA LYS A 190 1.95 -1.68 17.93
C LYS A 190 2.81 -1.03 16.85
N GLU A 191 3.79 -0.25 17.30
CA GLU A 191 4.86 0.19 16.43
C GLU A 191 5.70 -1.01 15.99
N ILE A 192 6.04 -1.07 14.71
CA ILE A 192 6.81 -2.16 14.11
C ILE A 192 7.99 -1.57 13.35
N GLU A 193 9.19 -2.07 13.63
CA GLU A 193 10.42 -1.62 13.00
C GLU A 193 11.02 -2.72 12.13
N GLY A 194 11.83 -2.30 11.17
CA GLY A 194 12.57 -3.19 10.28
C GLY A 194 11.72 -3.86 9.21
N VAL A 195 10.66 -3.20 8.77
CA VAL A 195 9.78 -3.69 7.70
C VAL A 195 10.41 -3.39 6.35
N ASN A 196 10.76 -4.42 5.57
CA ASN A 196 11.24 -4.21 4.21
C ASN A 196 10.12 -3.69 3.31
N ILE A 197 10.41 -2.65 2.51
CA ILE A 197 9.48 -2.10 1.52
C ILE A 197 9.83 -2.65 0.14
N PHE A 198 8.82 -3.10 -0.62
CA PHE A 198 8.97 -3.44 -2.03
C PHE A 198 8.11 -2.54 -2.92
N ILE A 199 8.69 -2.12 -4.05
CA ILE A 199 8.02 -1.28 -5.02
C ILE A 199 7.30 -2.15 -6.05
N LEU A 200 6.02 -1.90 -6.25
CA LEU A 200 5.26 -2.44 -7.36
C LEU A 200 5.10 -1.35 -8.41
N SER A 201 5.34 -1.70 -9.67
CA SER A 201 5.25 -0.78 -10.80
C SER A 201 4.32 -1.35 -11.87
N LEU A 202 3.44 -0.48 -12.34
CA LEU A 202 2.69 -0.61 -13.59
C LEU A 202 2.83 0.71 -14.34
N SER A 203 3.08 0.67 -15.65
CA SER A 203 2.88 1.85 -16.49
C SER A 203 1.40 2.28 -16.45
N SER A 204 1.10 3.54 -16.77
CA SER A 204 -0.29 3.99 -16.89
C SER A 204 -1.11 3.05 -17.78
N ARG A 205 -0.58 2.66 -18.94
CA ARG A 205 -1.29 1.73 -19.84
C ARG A 205 -1.62 0.39 -19.17
N GLU A 206 -0.68 -0.20 -18.46
CA GLU A 206 -0.89 -1.49 -17.77
C GLU A 206 -1.87 -1.34 -16.61
N LEU A 207 -1.86 -0.22 -15.88
CA LEU A 207 -2.83 0.07 -14.84
C LEU A 207 -4.25 0.16 -15.42
N TYR A 208 -4.46 0.92 -16.50
CA TYR A 208 -5.78 1.03 -17.13
C TYR A 208 -6.24 -0.29 -17.74
N GLU A 209 -5.34 -1.08 -18.33
CA GLU A 209 -5.65 -2.45 -18.78
C GLU A 209 -6.07 -3.33 -17.59
N ALA A 210 -5.41 -3.16 -16.44
CA ALA A 210 -5.74 -3.96 -15.27
C ALA A 210 -7.08 -3.58 -14.63
N ILE A 211 -7.43 -2.29 -14.65
CA ILE A 211 -8.76 -1.81 -14.22
C ILE A 211 -9.83 -2.29 -15.20
N ASP A 212 -9.61 -2.16 -16.51
CA ASP A 212 -10.54 -2.63 -17.55
C ASP A 212 -10.85 -4.14 -17.43
N LYS A 213 -9.86 -4.93 -17.05
CA LYS A 213 -9.95 -6.39 -16.90
C LYS A 213 -10.23 -6.85 -15.45
N PHE A 214 -10.57 -5.93 -14.55
CA PHE A 214 -10.95 -6.28 -13.19
C PHE A 214 -12.14 -7.25 -13.18
N GLY A 215 -12.15 -8.18 -12.23
CA GLY A 215 -13.13 -9.28 -12.15
C GLY A 215 -12.81 -10.49 -13.04
N ILE A 216 -11.83 -10.42 -13.95
CA ILE A 216 -11.40 -11.58 -14.74
C ILE A 216 -10.35 -12.36 -13.95
N ALA A 217 -10.78 -13.42 -13.24
CA ALA A 217 -9.92 -14.20 -12.33
C ALA A 217 -8.56 -14.63 -12.93
N LYS A 218 -8.54 -15.09 -14.20
CA LYS A 218 -7.28 -15.48 -14.87
C LYS A 218 -6.31 -14.30 -15.02
N PHE A 219 -6.84 -13.09 -15.26
CA PHE A 219 -6.05 -11.87 -15.38
C PHE A 219 -5.56 -11.39 -14.01
N GLU A 220 -6.44 -11.38 -13.00
CA GLU A 220 -6.08 -11.01 -11.62
C GLU A 220 -4.97 -11.92 -11.07
N ASN A 221 -5.08 -13.24 -11.26
CA ASN A 221 -4.04 -14.19 -10.86
C ASN A 221 -2.72 -13.97 -11.60
N LYS A 222 -2.77 -13.56 -12.88
CA LYS A 222 -1.56 -13.19 -13.63
C LYS A 222 -0.93 -11.93 -13.05
N LEU A 223 -1.74 -10.94 -12.69
CA LEU A 223 -1.28 -9.68 -12.13
C LEU A 223 -0.66 -9.88 -10.73
N PHE A 224 -1.32 -10.66 -9.87
CA PHE A 224 -0.78 -11.07 -8.57
C PHE A 224 0.59 -11.75 -8.70
N LYS A 225 0.75 -12.69 -9.64
CA LYS A 225 2.03 -13.35 -9.91
C LYS A 225 3.10 -12.38 -10.40
N GLU A 226 2.74 -11.38 -11.21
CA GLU A 226 3.67 -10.33 -11.64
C GLU A 226 4.11 -9.48 -10.44
N PHE A 227 3.21 -9.09 -9.55
CA PHE A 227 3.56 -8.37 -8.31
C PHE A 227 4.51 -9.20 -7.43
N GLY A 228 4.22 -10.49 -7.24
CA GLY A 228 5.08 -11.41 -6.51
C GLY A 228 6.48 -11.51 -7.13
N LYS A 229 6.57 -11.57 -8.47
CA LYS A 229 7.85 -11.57 -9.18
C LYS A 229 8.64 -10.27 -8.94
N GLN A 230 7.98 -9.11 -9.00
CA GLN A 230 8.63 -7.81 -8.72
C GLN A 230 9.17 -7.73 -7.29
N ALA A 231 8.42 -8.24 -6.30
CA ALA A 231 8.87 -8.30 -4.92
C ALA A 231 10.07 -9.24 -4.75
N ILE A 232 10.04 -10.44 -5.36
CA ILE A 232 11.15 -11.40 -5.31
C ILE A 232 12.42 -10.82 -5.94
N GLU A 233 12.32 -10.16 -7.09
CA GLU A 233 13.47 -9.54 -7.76
C GLU A 233 14.14 -8.48 -6.87
N GLN A 234 13.36 -7.73 -6.09
CA GLN A 234 13.89 -6.75 -5.14
C GLN A 234 14.49 -7.42 -3.91
N LEU A 235 13.83 -8.43 -3.35
CA LEU A 235 14.32 -9.22 -2.22
C LEU A 235 15.68 -9.87 -2.52
N GLN A 236 15.88 -10.37 -3.75
CA GLN A 236 17.15 -10.96 -4.19
C GLN A 236 18.28 -9.94 -4.26
N LYS A 237 17.96 -8.65 -4.47
CA LYS A 237 18.92 -7.55 -4.52
C LYS A 237 19.21 -6.95 -3.14
N LEU A 238 18.42 -7.27 -2.11
CA LEU A 238 18.69 -6.80 -0.75
C LEU A 238 19.99 -7.44 -0.22
N PRO A 239 20.87 -6.66 0.43
CA PRO A 239 22.14 -7.17 0.93
C PRO A 239 21.96 -8.33 1.92
N SER A 240 23.06 -9.04 2.16
CA SER A 240 23.16 -10.27 2.96
C SER A 240 22.80 -10.12 4.45
N ASN A 241 22.41 -8.91 4.88
CA ASN A 241 21.94 -8.58 6.23
C ASN A 241 20.43 -8.82 6.43
N VAL A 242 19.65 -9.13 5.39
CA VAL A 242 18.28 -9.64 5.56
C VAL A 242 18.35 -11.09 6.00
N PRO A 243 17.79 -11.47 7.17
CA PRO A 243 17.85 -12.84 7.67
C PRO A 243 17.35 -13.82 6.63
N GLN A 244 18.09 -14.91 6.42
CA GLN A 244 17.76 -15.94 5.45
C GLN A 244 16.35 -16.52 5.67
N SER A 245 15.90 -16.58 6.93
CA SER A 245 14.54 -16.96 7.32
C SER A 245 13.46 -16.04 6.75
N VAL A 246 13.72 -14.73 6.61
CA VAL A 246 12.81 -13.79 5.95
C VAL A 246 12.76 -14.11 4.45
N LYS A 247 13.92 -14.33 3.81
CA LYS A 247 13.98 -14.69 2.38
C LYS A 247 13.23 -16.00 2.07
N GLU A 248 13.34 -16.99 2.95
CA GLU A 248 12.70 -18.29 2.82
C GLU A 248 11.18 -18.24 3.03
N LYS A 249 10.71 -17.50 4.06
CA LYS A 249 9.27 -17.25 4.28
C LYS A 249 8.63 -16.63 3.02
N TRP A 250 9.33 -15.69 2.37
CA TRP A 250 8.89 -15.06 1.13
C TRP A 250 8.77 -16.01 -0.05
N ILE A 251 9.81 -16.81 -0.30
CA ILE A 251 9.83 -17.75 -1.44
C ILE A 251 8.75 -18.82 -1.29
N ILE A 252 8.47 -19.27 -0.07
CA ILE A 252 7.43 -20.27 0.20
C ILE A 252 6.03 -19.66 -0.03
N ASN A 253 5.78 -18.47 0.50
CA ASN A 253 4.45 -17.84 0.43
C ASN A 253 4.08 -17.28 -0.95
N LEU A 254 5.05 -17.00 -1.82
CA LEU A 254 4.78 -16.55 -3.21
C LEU A 254 4.77 -17.67 -4.26
N LYS A 255 5.17 -18.90 -3.89
CA LYS A 255 5.19 -20.06 -4.78
C LYS A 255 3.95 -20.96 -4.64
N ASN A 256 3.27 -20.86 -3.50
CA ASN A 256 1.98 -21.51 -3.26
C ASN A 256 0.85 -20.60 -3.71
#